data_AF-A0A445AP06-F1
#
_entry.id   AF-A0A445AP06-F1
#
_cell.length_a   1.000
_cell.length_b   1.000
_cell.length_c   1.000
_cell.angle_alpha   90.00
_cell.angle_beta   90.00
_cell.angle_gamma   90.00
#
_symmetry.space_group_name_H-M   'P 1'
#
loop_
_entity.id
_entity.type
_entity.pdbx_description
1 polymer ?
#
loop_
_entity_poly.entity_id
_entity_poly.type
_entity_poly.pdbx_seq_one_letter_code
_entity_poly.pdbx_strand_id
1 'polypeptide(L)' 'MAFGIISTSPRSPIRIFKNLRVCGDCHNAAKFISRITERDIIMRDSNRFHHFKCGICSCGDYW' A
#
# COMPACT_ATOMS: atom_id res chain seq x y z
N MET A 1 -6.09 5.01 2.99
CA MET A 1 -5.71 3.64 3.39
C MET A 1 -6.64 3.10 4.46
N ALA A 2 -6.71 3.73 5.65
CA ALA A 2 -7.58 3.27 6.76
C ALA A 2 -9.03 2.99 6.35
N PHE A 3 -9.69 3.94 5.67
CA PHE A 3 -11.06 3.74 5.20
C PHE A 3 -11.20 2.49 4.32
N GLY A 4 -10.28 2.27 3.37
CA GLY A 4 -10.32 1.08 2.50
C GLY A 4 -10.12 -0.24 3.25
N ILE A 5 -9.44 -0.25 4.41
CA ILE A 5 -9.33 -1.44 5.25
C ILE A 5 -10.66 -1.72 5.96
N ILE A 6 -11.32 -0.67 6.46
CA ILE A 6 -12.57 -0.75 7.22
C ILE A 6 -13.77 -1.07 6.30
N SER A 7 -13.80 -0.51 5.09
CA SER A 7 -14.96 -0.57 4.20
C SER A 7 -14.95 -1.74 3.20
N THR A 8 -13.92 -2.57 3.21
CA THR A 8 -13.80 -3.71 2.27
C THR A 8 -13.64 -5.03 3.01
N SER A 9 -14.12 -6.11 2.39
CA SER A 9 -14.06 -7.45 2.96
C SER A 9 -12.62 -7.87 3.28
N PRO A 10 -12.39 -8.68 4.34
CA PRO A 10 -11.06 -9.20 4.68
C PRO A 10 -10.35 -9.81 3.47
N ARG A 11 -9.02 -9.64 3.40
CA ARG A 11 -8.14 -10.12 2.31
C ARG A 11 -8.44 -9.58 0.90
N SER A 12 -9.45 -8.72 0.74
CA SER A 12 -9.66 -8.06 -0.55
C SER A 12 -8.54 -7.04 -0.84
N PRO A 13 -8.13 -6.92 -2.11
CA PRO A 13 -7.06 -5.99 -2.49
C PRO A 13 -7.51 -4.54 -2.34
N ILE A 14 -6.59 -3.68 -1.90
CA ILE A 14 -6.83 -2.24 -1.73
C ILE A 14 -6.09 -1.47 -2.82
N ARG A 15 -6.82 -0.63 -3.57
CA ARG A 15 -6.24 0.24 -4.61
C ARG A 15 -6.29 1.70 -4.16
N ILE A 16 -5.16 2.40 -4.20
CA ILE A 16 -5.02 3.78 -3.74
C ILE A 16 -4.37 4.60 -4.86
N PHE A 17 -5.04 5.68 -5.28
CA PHE A 17 -4.48 6.64 -6.22
C PHE A 17 -4.29 7.98 -5.52
N LYS A 18 -3.09 8.54 -5.65
CA LYS A 18 -2.77 9.88 -5.14
C LYS A 18 -1.85 10.63 -6.10
N ASN A 19 -1.89 11.95 -6.00
CA ASN A 19 -1.09 12.85 -6.84
C ASN A 19 0.22 13.29 -6.17
N LEU A 20 0.46 12.91 -4.92
CA LEU A 20 1.69 13.21 -4.18
C LEU A 20 2.53 11.94 -4.04
N ARG A 21 3.85 12.06 -4.16
CA ARG A 21 4.82 10.98 -3.87
C ARG A 21 4.59 10.39 -2.48
N VAL A 22 4.75 9.08 -2.29
CA VAL A 22 4.68 8.48 -0.94
C VAL A 22 5.95 8.81 -0.16
N CYS A 23 5.80 9.19 1.12
CA CYS A 23 6.95 9.35 2.01
C CYS A 23 7.37 7.98 2.58
N GLY A 24 8.57 7.90 3.13
CA GLY A 24 9.10 6.67 3.73
C GLY A 24 8.17 6.06 4.80
N ASP A 25 7.61 6.89 5.69
CA ASP A 25 6.72 6.41 6.76
C ASP A 25 5.42 5.82 6.21
N CYS A 26 4.79 6.50 5.25
CA CYS A 26 3.58 5.99 4.59
C CYS A 26 3.87 4.71 3.81
N HIS A 27 5.04 4.61 3.18
CA HIS A 27 5.49 3.43 2.46
C HIS A 27 5.71 2.24 3.42
N ASN A 28 6.35 2.47 4.56
CA ASN A 28 6.55 1.46 5.60
C ASN A 28 5.24 1.04 6.27
N ALA A 29 4.34 1.99 6.54
CA ALA A 29 3.01 1.69 7.04
C ALA A 29 2.25 0.77 6.08
N ALA A 30 2.30 1.04 4.78
CA ALA A 30 1.66 0.20 3.75
C ALA A 30 2.20 -1.23 3.76
N LYS A 31 3.51 -1.42 3.93
CA LYS A 31 4.14 -2.74 4.10
C LYS A 31 3.57 -3.47 5.32
N PHE A 32 3.61 -2.84 6.50
CA PHE A 32 3.09 -3.47 7.72
C PHE A 32 1.62 -3.84 7.60
N ILE A 33 0.81 -2.94 7.05
CA ILE A 33 -0.61 -3.17 6.82
C ILE A 33 -0.82 -4.35 5.86
N SER A 34 -0.09 -4.42 4.75
CA SER A 34 -0.17 -5.55 3.82
C SER A 34 0.12 -6.88 4.51
N ARG A 35 1.15 -6.93 5.37
CA ARG A 35 1.53 -8.14 6.12
C ARG A 35 0.50 -8.53 7.18
N ILE A 36 0.03 -7.57 7.99
CA ILE A 36 -0.87 -7.83 9.13
C ILE A 36 -2.29 -8.17 8.66
N THR A 37 -2.75 -7.50 7.59
CA THR A 37 -4.12 -7.69 7.08
C THR A 37 -4.21 -8.79 6.03
N GLU A 38 -3.09 -9.40 5.63
CA GLU A 38 -3.00 -10.36 4.52
C GLU A 38 -3.62 -9.80 3.23
N ARG A 39 -3.35 -8.52 2.93
CA ARG A 39 -3.91 -7.83 1.76
C ARG A 39 -2.82 -7.38 0.79
N ASP A 40 -3.12 -7.55 -0.49
CA ASP A 40 -2.38 -6.90 -1.56
C ASP A 40 -2.81 -5.43 -1.63
N ILE A 41 -1.86 -4.51 -1.53
CA ILE A 41 -2.12 -3.06 -1.65
C ILE A 41 -1.43 -2.56 -2.90
N ILE A 42 -2.19 -1.94 -3.80
CA ILE A 42 -1.68 -1.32 -5.02
C ILE A 42 -1.83 0.18 -4.86
N MET A 43 -0.71 0.89 -4.77
CA MET A 43 -0.70 2.33 -4.62
C MET A 43 -0.03 2.97 -5.83
N ARG A 44 -0.71 3.91 -6.47
CA ARG A 44 -0.13 4.81 -7.46
C ARG A 44 0.13 6.15 -6.82
N ASP A 45 1.36 6.62 -6.91
CA ASP A 45 1.74 7.99 -6.53
C ASP A 45 2.16 8.82 -7.76
N SER A 46 2.75 10.01 -7.56
CA SER A 46 3.17 10.87 -8.68
C SER A 46 4.25 10.25 -9.56
N ASN A 47 5.03 9.30 -9.05
CA ASN A 47 6.23 8.79 -9.68
C ASN A 47 6.07 7.38 -10.23
N ARG A 48 5.36 6.49 -9.52
CA ARG A 48 5.32 5.06 -9.82
C ARG A 48 4.13 4.35 -9.19
N PHE A 49 4.02 3.07 -9.54
CA PHE A 49 3.19 2.12 -8.84
C PHE A 49 4.00 1.37 -7.79
N HIS A 50 3.37 1.17 -6.64
CA HIS A 50 3.87 0.42 -5.50
C HIS A 50 2.93 -0.76 -5.30
N HIS A 51 3.44 -1.98 -5.46
CA HIS A 51 2.70 -3.20 -5.12
C HIS A 51 3.23 -3.73 -3.81
N PHE A 52 2.43 -3.60 -2.75
CA PHE A 52 2.72 -4.14 -1.44
C PHE A 52 2.08 -5.52 -1.29
N LYS A 53 2.91 -6.53 -1.02
CA LYS A 53 2.50 -7.91 -0.78
C LYS A 53 3.37 -8.54 0.30
N CYS A 54 2.74 -9.13 1.30
CA CYS A 54 3.43 -9.76 2.44
C CYS A 54 4.47 -8.85 3.13
N GLY A 55 4.22 -7.53 3.14
CA GLY A 55 5.15 -6.55 3.72
C GLY A 55 6.34 -6.15 2.86
N ILE A 56 6.37 -6.57 1.60
CA ILE A 56 7.40 -6.19 0.62
C ILE A 56 6.74 -5.28 -0.41
N CYS A 57 7.45 -4.24 -0.84
CA CYS A 57 7.02 -3.39 -1.95
C CYS A 57 7.84 -3.70 -3.20
N SER A 58 7.19 -3.73 -4.37
CA SER A 58 7.84 -3.94 -5.67
C SER A 58 8.82 -2.83 -6.07
N CYS A 59 8.79 -1.66 -5.42
CA CYS A 59 9.65 -0.53 -5.78
C CYS A 59 11.10 -0.65 -5.25
N GLY A 60 11.42 -1.69 -4.48
CA GLY A 60 12.75 -1.88 -3.90
C GLY A 60 13.11 -0.84 -2.84
N ASP A 61 12.13 -0.39 -2.06
CA ASP A 61 12.26 0.65 -1.02
C ASP A 61 12.53 2.08 -1.50
N TYR A 62 12.38 2.32 -2.79
CA TYR A 62 12.27 3.66 -3.35
C TYR A 62 10.81 4.13 -3.23
N TRP A 63 10.48 4.71 -2.07
CA TRP A 63 9.21 5.42 -1.83
C TRP A 63 8.86 6.38 -2.96
#